data_AF-R9RDE9-F1
#
_entry.id   AF-R9RDE9-F1
#
_cell.length_a   1.000
_cell.length_b   1.000
_cell.length_c   1.000
_cell.angle_alpha   90.00
_cell.angle_beta   90.00
_cell.angle_gamma   90.00
#
_symmetry.space_group_name_H-M   'P 1'
#
loop_
_entity.id
_entity.type
_entity.pdbx_description
1 polymer ?
#
loop_
_entity_poly.entity_id
_entity_poly.type
_entity_poly.pdbx_seq_one_letter_code
_entity_poly.pdbx_strand_id
1 'polypeptide(L)'
;MVDISKIGSVEVLKRSFESLKEAKVEVAKILNKKVTAASWKALYENYIVEKPEITDINMIDSIEKLKNSFTNLKEAKEKISKILNRKVAASSWQVLYDKYVIEDLYFKDKVSKYIFYLVEIEGKPQLDFLGITYEYYSNKKVAEKWHKEMIKLIHPDRCKHPKATEAMQVLEKLYKGMI
;
A
#
# COMPACT_ATOMS: atom_id res chain seq x y z
N MET A 1 -27.91 -23.08 6.12
CA MET A 1 -26.67 -22.45 6.65
C MET A 1 -26.25 -21.39 5.66
N VAL A 2 -26.04 -20.15 6.10
CA VAL A 2 -25.61 -19.06 5.20
C VAL A 2 -24.18 -19.33 4.76
N ASP A 3 -23.96 -19.36 3.45
CA ASP A 3 -22.63 -19.48 2.86
C ASP A 3 -21.97 -18.10 2.85
N ILE A 4 -21.12 -17.83 3.84
CA ILE A 4 -20.45 -16.53 3.99
C ILE A 4 -19.52 -16.20 2.82
N SER A 5 -19.07 -17.20 2.04
CA SER A 5 -18.24 -16.96 0.85
C SER A 5 -19.00 -16.22 -0.27
N LYS A 6 -20.33 -16.28 -0.24
CA LYS A 6 -21.21 -15.58 -1.20
C LYS A 6 -21.56 -14.15 -0.76
N ILE A 7 -21.11 -13.72 0.41
CA ILE A 7 -21.33 -12.38 0.92
C ILE A 7 -20.23 -11.48 0.36
N GLY A 8 -20.53 -10.80 -0.76
CA GLY A 8 -19.59 -9.91 -1.45
C GLY A 8 -19.68 -8.43 -1.05
N SER A 9 -20.58 -8.06 -0.13
CA SER A 9 -20.67 -6.68 0.38
C SER A 9 -21.35 -6.59 1.75
N VAL A 10 -21.21 -5.43 2.40
CA VAL A 10 -21.89 -5.12 3.67
C VAL A 10 -23.41 -5.09 3.50
N GLU A 11 -23.91 -4.66 2.35
CA GLU A 11 -25.34 -4.62 2.02
C GLU A 11 -25.92 -6.03 1.88
N VAL A 12 -25.19 -6.92 1.19
CA VAL A 12 -25.58 -8.34 1.11
C VAL A 12 -25.59 -8.96 2.50
N LEU A 13 -24.55 -8.71 3.30
CA LEU A 13 -24.46 -9.18 4.68
C LEU A 13 -25.68 -8.74 5.52
N LYS A 14 -26.08 -7.47 5.43
CA LYS A 14 -27.24 -6.93 6.15
C LYS A 14 -28.57 -7.55 5.70
N ARG A 15 -28.69 -7.96 4.44
CA ARG A 15 -29.89 -8.63 3.92
C ARG A 15 -29.94 -10.11 4.27
N SER A 16 -28.78 -10.72 4.52
CA SER A 16 -28.66 -12.14 4.85
C SER A 16 -28.97 -12.50 6.30
N PHE A 17 -29.07 -11.51 7.20
CA PHE A 17 -29.29 -11.73 8.64
C PHE A 17 -30.21 -10.66 9.21
N GLU A 18 -31.04 -11.02 10.20
CA GLU A 18 -32.00 -10.10 10.81
C GLU A 18 -31.31 -9.07 11.71
N SER A 19 -30.20 -9.45 12.34
CA SER A 19 -29.45 -8.57 13.23
C SER A 19 -27.94 -8.83 13.23
N LEU A 20 -27.18 -7.81 13.63
CA LEU A 20 -25.73 -7.94 13.82
C LEU A 20 -25.40 -9.00 14.89
N LYS A 21 -26.27 -9.17 15.90
CA LYS A 21 -26.07 -10.18 16.95
C LYS A 21 -26.13 -11.59 16.37
N GLU A 22 -27.14 -11.87 15.55
CA GLU A 22 -27.32 -13.14 14.85
C GLU A 22 -26.15 -13.41 13.89
N ALA A 23 -25.81 -12.44 13.04
CA ALA A 23 -24.72 -12.55 12.08
C ALA A 23 -23.39 -12.89 12.77
N LYS A 24 -23.08 -12.28 13.91
CA LYS A 24 -21.87 -12.59 14.70
C LYS A 24 -21.86 -14.04 15.20
N VAL A 25 -23.00 -14.56 15.64
CA VAL A 25 -23.11 -15.93 16.15
C VAL A 25 -22.87 -16.92 15.00
N GLU A 26 -23.50 -16.72 13.85
CA GLU A 26 -23.32 -17.62 12.69
C GLU A 26 -21.90 -17.55 12.13
N VAL A 27 -21.35 -16.35 11.95
CA VAL A 27 -19.95 -16.19 11.50
C VAL A 27 -18.97 -16.82 12.50
N ALA A 28 -19.21 -16.71 13.80
CA ALA A 28 -18.36 -17.34 14.81
C ALA A 28 -18.40 -18.88 14.73
N LYS A 29 -19.57 -19.48 14.48
CA LYS A 29 -19.73 -20.92 14.27
C LYS A 29 -18.96 -21.37 13.02
N ILE A 30 -19.11 -20.66 11.90
CA ILE A 30 -18.47 -21.01 10.63
C ILE A 30 -16.95 -20.94 10.74
N LEU A 31 -16.44 -19.86 11.33
CA LEU A 31 -14.99 -19.61 11.43
C LEU A 31 -14.33 -20.33 12.62
N ASN A 32 -15.12 -21.01 13.46
CA ASN A 32 -14.67 -21.64 14.71
C ASN A 32 -13.80 -20.69 15.57
N LYS A 33 -14.19 -19.42 15.67
CA LYS A 33 -13.44 -18.40 16.43
C LYS A 33 -14.36 -17.32 17.00
N LYS A 34 -13.90 -16.64 18.06
CA LYS A 34 -14.63 -15.53 18.67
C LYS A 34 -14.75 -14.34 17.71
N VAL A 35 -15.96 -13.80 17.58
CA VAL A 35 -16.26 -12.62 16.75
C VAL A 35 -16.77 -11.48 17.62
N THR A 36 -16.06 -10.34 17.61
CA THR A 36 -16.38 -9.17 18.45
C THR A 36 -16.69 -7.91 17.64
N ALA A 37 -17.30 -8.05 16.47
CA ALA A 37 -17.60 -6.91 15.61
C ALA A 37 -18.59 -5.92 16.26
N ALA A 38 -18.23 -4.63 16.26
CA ALA A 38 -19.06 -3.54 16.76
C ALA A 38 -20.05 -3.00 15.72
N SER A 39 -19.84 -3.31 14.43
CA SER A 39 -20.68 -2.86 13.33
C SER A 39 -20.73 -3.90 12.21
N TRP A 40 -21.70 -3.79 11.30
CA TRP A 40 -21.77 -4.61 10.09
C TRP A 40 -20.51 -4.51 9.23
N LYS A 41 -19.98 -3.29 9.10
CA LYS A 41 -18.72 -3.04 8.38
C LYS A 41 -17.56 -3.78 9.03
N ALA A 42 -17.42 -3.66 10.35
CA ALA A 42 -16.37 -4.36 11.10
C ALA A 42 -16.52 -5.89 11.05
N LEU A 43 -17.76 -6.41 10.97
CA LEU A 43 -18.02 -7.84 10.81
C LEU A 43 -17.56 -8.30 9.42
N TYR A 44 -17.97 -7.57 8.39
CA TYR A 44 -17.62 -7.86 7.01
C TYR A 44 -16.09 -7.82 6.79
N GLU A 45 -15.45 -6.69 7.08
CA GLU A 45 -14.04 -6.43 6.75
C GLU A 45 -13.05 -7.29 7.54
N ASN A 46 -13.39 -7.70 8.77
CA ASN A 46 -12.46 -8.42 9.62
C ASN A 46 -12.67 -9.94 9.64
N TYR A 47 -13.84 -10.41 9.22
CA TYR A 47 -14.22 -11.82 9.38
C TYR A 47 -14.75 -12.50 8.12
N ILE A 48 -15.28 -11.74 7.16
CA ILE A 48 -15.93 -12.32 5.97
C ILE A 48 -15.11 -12.08 4.72
N VAL A 49 -14.63 -10.85 4.52
CA VAL A 49 -13.80 -10.49 3.37
C VAL A 49 -12.52 -11.32 3.39
N GLU A 50 -12.28 -12.03 2.28
CA GLU A 50 -11.02 -12.69 2.04
C GLU A 50 -9.93 -11.62 1.91
N LYS A 51 -8.91 -11.72 2.77
CA LYS A 51 -7.78 -10.78 2.78
C LYS A 51 -6.70 -11.31 1.84
N PRO A 52 -6.07 -10.44 1.02
CA PRO A 52 -4.98 -10.87 0.16
C PRO A 52 -3.84 -11.43 1.01
N GLU A 53 -3.30 -12.57 0.57
CA GLU A 53 -2.10 -13.10 1.18
C GLU A 53 -0.90 -12.24 0.76
N ILE A 54 -0.27 -11.58 1.74
CA ILE A 54 0.94 -10.79 1.52
C ILE A 54 2.15 -11.71 1.66
N THR A 55 2.83 -11.97 0.54
CA THR A 55 4.03 -12.80 0.48
C THR A 55 5.32 -11.98 0.29
N ASP A 56 5.19 -10.76 -0.24
CA ASP A 56 6.28 -9.79 -0.43
C ASP A 56 5.83 -8.41 0.10
N ILE A 57 6.76 -7.67 0.72
CA ILE A 57 6.54 -6.29 1.18
C ILE A 57 6.14 -5.36 0.03
N ASN A 58 6.61 -5.63 -1.18
CA ASN A 58 6.27 -4.88 -2.39
C ASN A 58 4.78 -4.98 -2.75
N MET A 59 4.03 -5.93 -2.17
CA MET A 59 2.58 -5.97 -2.34
C MET A 59 1.87 -4.88 -1.52
N ILE A 60 2.54 -4.28 -0.54
CA ILE A 60 1.99 -3.21 0.30
C ILE A 60 2.49 -1.86 -0.21
N ASP A 61 1.64 -1.16 -0.94
CA ASP A 61 1.94 0.13 -1.58
C ASP A 61 1.33 1.34 -0.84
N SER A 62 0.58 1.11 0.23
CA SER A 62 -0.14 2.14 0.98
C SER A 62 -0.46 1.67 2.39
N ILE A 63 -0.65 2.63 3.29
CA ILE A 63 -1.05 2.33 4.67
C ILE A 63 -2.47 1.76 4.73
N GLU A 64 -3.36 2.17 3.83
CA GLU A 64 -4.71 1.60 3.68
C GLU A 64 -4.63 0.12 3.29
N LYS A 65 -3.80 -0.23 2.29
CA LYS A 65 -3.60 -1.62 1.89
C LYS A 65 -3.00 -2.45 3.01
N LEU A 66 -2.03 -1.91 3.77
CA LEU A 66 -1.50 -2.56 4.97
C LEU A 66 -2.61 -2.89 5.96
N LYS A 67 -3.45 -1.91 6.32
CA LYS A 67 -4.55 -2.08 7.29
C LYS A 67 -5.58 -3.10 6.79
N ASN A 68 -5.89 -3.08 5.50
CA ASN A 68 -6.91 -3.96 4.94
C ASN A 68 -6.41 -5.41 4.82
N SER A 69 -5.11 -5.61 4.61
CA SER A 69 -4.49 -6.94 4.41
C SER A 69 -4.39 -7.78 5.68
N PHE A 70 -4.52 -7.19 6.87
CA PHE A 70 -4.36 -7.89 8.14
C PHE A 70 -5.54 -7.61 9.08
N THR A 71 -5.89 -8.56 9.95
CA THR A 71 -7.03 -8.35 10.88
C THR A 71 -6.69 -7.40 12.02
N ASN A 72 -5.45 -7.42 12.48
CA ASN A 72 -4.98 -6.61 13.59
C ASN A 72 -3.46 -6.40 13.52
N LEU A 73 -2.95 -5.46 14.33
CA LEU A 73 -1.54 -5.09 14.33
C LEU A 73 -0.62 -6.24 14.78
N LYS A 74 -1.09 -7.14 15.67
CA LYS A 74 -0.28 -8.28 16.13
C LYS A 74 -0.01 -9.24 14.97
N GLU A 75 -1.05 -9.62 14.24
CA GLU A 75 -0.94 -10.46 13.04
C GLU A 75 -0.02 -9.82 11.98
N ALA A 76 -0.22 -8.52 11.71
CA ALA A 76 0.60 -7.80 10.72
C ALA A 76 2.08 -7.83 11.08
N LYS A 77 2.44 -7.58 12.35
CA LYS A 77 3.84 -7.64 12.82
C LYS A 77 4.45 -9.02 12.66
N GLU A 78 3.71 -10.08 13.01
CA GLU A 78 4.18 -11.45 12.88
C GLU A 78 4.44 -11.84 11.42
N LYS A 79 3.51 -11.52 10.51
CA LYS A 79 3.66 -11.81 9.07
C LYS A 79 4.77 -10.97 8.43
N ILE A 80 4.81 -9.66 8.69
CA ILE A 80 5.87 -8.78 8.16
C ILE A 80 7.25 -9.18 8.70
N SER A 81 7.34 -9.59 9.97
CA SER A 81 8.61 -10.09 10.55
C SER A 81 9.14 -11.31 9.80
N LYS A 82 8.26 -12.21 9.35
CA LYS A 82 8.63 -13.37 8.52
C LYS A 82 9.07 -12.95 7.12
N ILE A 83 8.32 -12.05 6.46
CA ILE A 83 8.65 -11.54 5.12
C ILE A 83 10.04 -10.89 5.11
N LEU A 84 10.31 -10.03 6.10
CA LEU A 84 11.55 -9.27 6.18
C LEU A 84 12.70 -10.03 6.86
N ASN A 85 12.43 -11.23 7.38
CA ASN A 85 13.38 -12.02 8.16
C ASN A 85 14.09 -11.21 9.28
N ARG A 86 13.34 -10.33 9.96
CA ARG A 86 13.86 -9.47 11.05
C ARG A 86 12.80 -9.16 12.09
N LYS A 87 13.23 -8.79 13.30
CA LYS A 87 12.32 -8.43 14.40
C LYS A 87 11.56 -7.15 14.08
N VAL A 88 10.23 -7.21 14.17
CA VAL A 88 9.35 -6.06 13.97
C VAL A 88 8.76 -5.60 15.31
N ALA A 89 9.12 -4.38 15.71
CA ALA A 89 8.54 -3.71 16.86
C ALA A 89 7.81 -2.44 16.40
N ALA A 90 6.48 -2.47 16.45
CA ALA A 90 5.61 -1.34 16.13
C ALA A 90 4.45 -1.23 17.13
N SER A 91 4.20 0.00 17.59
CA SER A 91 3.12 0.36 18.52
C SER A 91 1.84 0.81 17.81
N SER A 92 1.93 1.19 16.54
CA SER A 92 0.79 1.61 15.71
C SER A 92 0.97 1.12 14.27
N TRP A 93 -0.11 1.19 13.49
CA TRP A 93 -0.05 0.94 12.04
C TRP A 93 0.88 1.90 11.31
N GLN A 94 0.92 3.17 11.74
CA GLN A 94 1.79 4.18 11.15
C GLN A 94 3.26 3.81 11.35
N VAL A 95 3.64 3.46 12.60
CA VAL A 95 5.02 3.04 12.91
C VAL A 95 5.39 1.76 12.16
N LEU A 96 4.44 0.83 11.99
CA LEU A 96 4.68 -0.38 11.20
C LEU A 96 4.94 -0.06 9.73
N TYR A 97 4.11 0.79 9.15
CA TYR A 97 4.22 1.22 7.76
C TYR A 97 5.53 1.97 7.52
N ASP A 98 5.77 3.05 8.26
CA ASP A 98 6.90 3.94 8.03
C ASP A 98 8.25 3.25 8.24
N LYS A 99 8.37 2.41 9.27
CA LYS A 99 9.65 1.80 9.64
C LYS A 99 9.97 0.50 8.90
N TYR A 100 8.95 -0.29 8.55
CA TYR A 100 9.19 -1.65 8.03
C TYR A 100 8.59 -1.87 6.64
N VAL A 101 7.61 -1.08 6.22
CA VAL A 101 7.10 -1.14 4.85
C VAL A 101 7.84 -0.14 3.98
N ILE A 102 7.81 1.16 4.32
CA ILE A 102 8.47 2.22 3.54
C ILE A 102 9.97 1.98 3.43
N GLU A 103 10.65 1.66 4.54
CA GLU A 103 12.11 1.40 4.55
C GLU A 103 12.50 0.32 3.54
N ASP A 104 11.87 -0.84 3.61
CA ASP A 104 12.16 -1.97 2.72
C ASP A 104 11.62 -1.79 1.30
N LEU A 105 10.55 -1.00 1.13
CA LEU A 105 9.96 -0.71 -0.17
C LEU A 105 10.83 0.26 -0.96
N TYR A 106 11.16 1.40 -0.35
CA TYR A 106 11.72 2.56 -1.02
C TYR A 106 13.22 2.75 -0.80
N PHE A 107 13.77 2.34 0.34
CA PHE A 107 15.17 2.64 0.70
C PHE A 107 16.11 1.43 0.55
N LYS A 108 15.67 0.39 -0.19
CA LYS A 108 16.47 -0.80 -0.52
C LYS A 108 17.50 -0.58 -1.64
N ASP A 109 17.23 0.33 -2.58
CA ASP A 109 18.09 0.60 -3.72
C ASP A 109 17.86 2.01 -4.29
N LYS A 110 18.74 2.44 -5.21
CA LYS A 110 18.72 3.79 -5.78
C LYS A 110 17.45 4.07 -6.60
N VAL A 111 16.95 3.10 -7.35
CA VAL A 111 15.74 3.25 -8.18
C VAL A 111 14.52 3.39 -7.28
N SER A 112 14.39 2.52 -6.29
CA SER A 112 13.31 2.60 -5.29
C SER A 112 13.32 3.94 -4.55
N LYS A 113 14.51 4.48 -4.26
CA LYS A 113 14.64 5.81 -3.63
C LYS A 113 14.15 6.94 -4.52
N TYR A 114 14.39 6.88 -5.83
CA TYR A 114 13.85 7.88 -6.76
C TYR A 114 12.32 7.80 -6.86
N ILE A 115 11.75 6.59 -6.80
CA ILE A 115 10.30 6.42 -6.78
C ILE A 115 9.72 7.06 -5.52
N PHE A 116 10.37 6.91 -4.36
CA PHE A 116 9.96 7.62 -3.14
C PHE A 116 9.92 9.13 -3.33
N TYR A 117 10.97 9.73 -3.91
CA TYR A 117 10.99 11.17 -4.17
C TYR A 117 9.89 11.61 -5.14
N LEU A 118 9.53 10.78 -6.11
CA LEU A 118 8.48 11.08 -7.06
C LEU A 118 7.07 10.92 -6.48
N VAL A 119 6.85 9.96 -5.59
CA VAL A 119 5.50 9.56 -5.16
C VAL A 119 5.13 10.09 -3.78
N GLU A 120 6.06 10.07 -2.84
CA GLU A 120 5.78 10.38 -1.43
C GLU A 120 6.16 11.80 -1.02
N ILE A 121 6.94 12.49 -1.85
CA ILE A 121 7.40 13.86 -1.61
C ILE A 121 6.78 14.78 -2.65
N GLU A 122 6.31 15.96 -2.22
CA GLU A 122 5.74 16.98 -3.09
C GLU A 122 6.45 18.32 -2.92
N GLY A 123 6.29 19.21 -3.92
CA GLY A 123 6.75 20.59 -3.86
C GLY A 123 8.27 20.74 -3.95
N LYS A 124 8.82 21.78 -3.29
CA LYS A 124 10.25 22.10 -3.36
C LYS A 124 11.16 20.94 -2.91
N PRO A 125 10.89 20.24 -1.78
CA PRO A 125 11.74 19.12 -1.36
C PRO A 125 11.84 18.01 -2.42
N GLN A 126 10.77 17.75 -3.17
CA GLN A 126 10.80 16.77 -4.27
C GLN A 126 11.82 17.17 -5.33
N LEU A 127 11.81 18.43 -5.76
CA LEU A 127 12.76 18.94 -6.76
C LEU A 127 14.21 18.86 -6.23
N ASP A 128 14.42 19.27 -4.98
CA ASP A 128 15.73 19.25 -4.33
C ASP A 128 16.28 17.81 -4.25
N PHE A 129 15.46 16.82 -3.86
CA PHE A 129 15.88 15.41 -3.80
C PHE A 129 16.10 14.78 -5.17
N LEU A 130 15.37 15.23 -6.21
CA LEU A 130 15.57 14.81 -7.60
C LEU A 130 16.76 15.53 -8.28
N GLY A 131 17.35 16.54 -7.63
CA GLY A 131 18.43 17.34 -8.19
C GLY A 131 17.99 18.25 -9.33
N ILE A 132 16.70 18.60 -9.38
CA ILE A 132 16.13 19.48 -10.40
C ILE A 132 16.42 20.93 -9.99
N THR A 133 17.21 21.61 -10.81
CA THR A 133 17.54 23.03 -10.65
C THR A 133 16.83 23.89 -11.70
N TYR A 134 17.00 25.21 -11.63
CA TYR A 134 16.47 26.14 -12.63
C TYR A 134 16.97 25.87 -14.07
N GLU A 135 18.14 25.26 -14.23
CA GLU A 135 18.70 24.91 -15.54
C GLU A 135 17.76 24.02 -16.36
N TYR A 136 17.07 23.09 -15.69
CA TYR A 136 16.12 22.18 -16.33
C TYR A 136 14.92 22.92 -16.94
N TYR A 137 14.50 24.03 -16.34
CA TYR A 137 13.41 24.87 -16.87
C TYR A 137 13.86 25.82 -17.97
N SER A 138 15.17 26.07 -18.10
CA SER A 138 15.73 27.03 -19.05
C SER A 138 16.36 26.35 -20.26
N ASN A 139 16.69 25.06 -20.16
CA ASN A 139 17.39 24.30 -21.19
C ASN A 139 16.67 22.98 -21.49
N LYS A 140 15.85 22.99 -22.55
CA LYS A 140 15.10 21.84 -23.02
C LYS A 140 15.95 20.58 -23.23
N LYS A 141 17.18 20.71 -23.73
CA LYS A 141 18.07 19.57 -23.97
C LYS A 141 18.51 18.91 -22.65
N VAL A 142 18.72 19.70 -21.60
CA VAL A 142 19.06 19.21 -20.27
C VAL A 142 17.86 18.50 -19.64
N ALA A 143 16.67 19.09 -19.73
CA ALA A 143 15.42 18.46 -19.28
C ALA A 143 15.13 17.13 -19.99
N GLU A 144 15.20 17.11 -21.33
CA GLU A 144 15.01 15.90 -22.13
C GLU A 144 15.98 14.78 -21.76
N LYS A 145 17.25 15.12 -21.51
CA LYS A 145 18.27 14.15 -21.13
C LYS A 145 17.93 13.52 -19.78
N TRP A 146 17.63 14.34 -18.78
CA TRP A 146 17.25 13.86 -17.44
C TRP A 146 15.97 13.04 -17.46
N HIS A 147 14.94 13.49 -18.19
CA HIS A 147 13.69 12.75 -18.32
C HIS A 147 13.93 11.35 -18.91
N LYS A 148 14.71 11.25 -19.99
CA LYS A 148 15.10 9.95 -20.59
C LYS A 148 15.91 9.07 -19.65
N GLU A 149 16.80 9.65 -18.85
CA GLU A 149 17.58 8.93 -17.84
C GLU A 149 16.68 8.38 -16.73
N MET A 150 15.73 9.19 -16.22
CA MET A 150 14.76 8.77 -15.21
C MET A 150 13.84 7.66 -15.73
N ILE A 151 13.31 7.79 -16.94
CA ILE A 151 12.48 6.73 -17.58
C ILE A 151 13.22 5.39 -17.57
N LYS A 152 14.48 5.36 -17.99
CA LYS A 152 15.25 4.11 -18.05
C LYS A 152 15.35 3.41 -16.70
N LEU A 153 15.30 4.16 -15.60
CA LEU A 153 15.37 3.64 -14.24
C LEU A 153 14.00 3.15 -13.74
N ILE A 154 12.94 3.96 -13.92
CA ILE A 154 11.67 3.76 -13.21
C ILE A 154 10.54 3.20 -14.08
N HIS A 155 10.73 3.03 -15.39
CA HIS A 155 9.65 2.59 -16.29
C HIS A 155 9.05 1.25 -15.82
N PRO A 156 7.71 1.11 -15.75
CA PRO A 156 7.04 -0.10 -15.24
C PRO A 156 7.44 -1.40 -15.95
N ASP A 157 7.70 -1.35 -17.26
CA ASP A 157 8.17 -2.54 -18.03
C ASP A 157 9.50 -3.12 -17.54
N ARG A 158 10.30 -2.33 -16.79
CA ARG A 158 11.64 -2.72 -16.31
C ARG A 158 11.73 -2.71 -14.80
N CYS A 159 11.08 -1.75 -14.15
CA CYS A 159 11.08 -1.58 -12.72
C CYS A 159 9.92 -2.36 -12.09
N LYS A 160 10.25 -3.37 -11.28
CA LYS A 160 9.25 -4.19 -10.57
C LYS A 160 8.68 -3.52 -9.31
N HIS A 161 9.02 -2.26 -9.06
CA HIS A 161 8.52 -1.55 -7.89
C HIS A 161 7.01 -1.30 -8.05
N PRO A 162 6.17 -1.57 -7.03
CA PRO A 162 4.70 -1.47 -7.15
C PRO A 162 4.21 -0.07 -7.54
N LYS A 163 4.99 0.95 -7.20
CA LYS A 163 4.73 2.37 -7.48
C LYS A 163 5.38 2.91 -8.76
N ALA A 164 5.97 2.05 -9.59
CA ALA A 164 6.64 2.47 -10.83
C ALA A 164 5.71 3.25 -11.77
N THR A 165 4.46 2.79 -11.93
CA THR A 165 3.47 3.45 -12.79
C THR A 165 3.10 4.84 -12.28
N GLU A 166 2.88 4.98 -10.97
CA GLU A 166 2.58 6.25 -10.33
C GLU A 166 3.76 7.22 -10.43
N ALA A 167 4.98 6.74 -10.14
CA ALA A 167 6.20 7.52 -10.30
C ALA A 167 6.42 7.99 -11.74
N MET A 168 6.09 7.16 -12.73
CA MET A 168 6.15 7.52 -14.14
C MET A 168 5.16 8.65 -14.48
N GLN A 169 3.93 8.61 -13.95
CA GLN A 169 2.96 9.69 -14.13
C GLN A 169 3.43 11.01 -13.51
N VAL A 170 4.02 10.97 -12.31
CA VAL A 170 4.58 12.16 -11.66
C VAL A 170 5.78 12.69 -12.45
N LEU A 171 6.67 11.81 -12.91
CA LEU A 171 7.80 12.18 -13.77
C LEU A 171 7.34 12.93 -15.02
N GLU A 172 6.33 12.42 -15.72
CA GLU A 172 5.76 13.08 -16.90
C GLU A 172 5.17 14.45 -16.57
N LYS A 173 4.49 14.58 -15.42
CA LYS A 173 3.93 15.86 -14.97
C LYS A 173 5.04 16.87 -14.67
N LEU A 174 6.11 16.45 -13.98
CA LEU A 174 7.26 17.31 -13.70
C LEU A 174 7.94 17.77 -14.99
N TYR A 175 8.20 16.83 -15.91
CA TYR A 175 8.83 17.15 -17.19
C TYR A 175 7.98 18.12 -18.04
N LYS A 176 6.66 17.93 -18.10
CA LYS A 176 5.75 18.88 -18.75
C LYS A 176 5.80 20.29 -18.14
N GLY A 177 6.09 20.41 -16.85
CA GLY A 177 6.29 21.71 -16.20
C GLY A 177 7.65 22.36 -16.52
N MET A 178 8.60 21.62 -17.09
CA MET A 178 9.91 22.14 -17.51
C MET A 178 9.91 22.69 -18.93
N ILE A 179 8.98 22.23 -19.79
CA ILE A 179 8.94 22.53 -21.24
C ILE A 179 7.84 23.50 -21.63
#